data_AF-A0A377M629-F1
#
_entry.id   AF-A0A377M629-F1
#
_cell.length_a   1.000
_cell.length_b   1.000
_cell.length_c   1.000
_cell.angle_alpha   90.00
_cell.angle_beta   90.00
_cell.angle_gamma   90.00
#
_symmetry.space_group_name_H-M   'P 1'
#
loop_
_entity.id
_entity.type
_entity.pdbx_description
1 polymer ?
#
loop_
_entity_poly.entity_id
_entity_poly.type
_entity_poly.pdbx_seq_one_letter_code
_entity_poly.pdbx_strand_id
1 'polypeptide(L)' 'MAQVADIVFGAVKPNIMIKVLSEITSSLNKDTLVVSIAAGVTLDQLARALGHDRKIVRAMPNTPSLVNAGMTSITLTRW' A
#
# COMPACT_ATOMS: atom_id res chain seq x y z
N MET A 1 -4.14 15.99 0.79
CA MET A 1 -5.05 14.85 1.08
C MET A 1 -4.34 13.72 1.81
N ALA A 2 -3.20 13.21 1.32
CA ALA A 2 -2.45 12.16 2.02
C ALA A 2 -1.98 12.54 3.44
N GLN A 3 -1.70 13.83 3.68
CA GLN A 3 -1.20 14.38 4.95
C GLN A 3 -2.12 14.21 6.15
N VAL A 4 -3.43 14.02 5.92
CA VAL A 4 -4.43 13.90 6.98
C VAL A 4 -5.02 12.49 7.06
N ALA A 5 -4.52 11.55 6.26
CA ALA A 5 -5.05 10.20 6.21
C ALA A 5 -4.31 9.28 7.20
N ASP A 6 -5.09 8.60 8.05
CA ASP A 6 -4.58 7.54 8.91
C ASP A 6 -4.22 6.29 8.10
N ILE A 7 -4.96 6.03 7.01
CA ILE A 7 -4.76 4.91 6.10
C ILE A 7 -4.76 5.39 4.65
N VAL A 8 -3.75 4.97 3.88
CA VAL A 8 -3.62 5.29 2.45
C VAL A 8 -3.63 3.99 1.64
N PHE A 9 -4.60 3.86 0.73
CA PHE A 9 -4.68 2.73 -0.18
C PHE A 9 -3.96 3.00 -1.50
N GLY A 10 -2.89 2.25 -1.76
CA GLY A 10 -2.25 2.16 -3.06
C GLY A 10 -3.04 1.23 -3.99
N ALA A 11 -3.95 1.80 -4.78
CA ALA A 11 -4.83 1.07 -5.71
C ALA A 11 -4.60 1.43 -7.19
N VAL A 12 -3.41 1.91 -7.54
CA VAL A 12 -3.01 2.20 -8.92
C VAL A 12 -2.45 0.95 -9.62
N LYS A 13 -2.27 1.02 -10.95
CA LYS A 13 -1.64 -0.07 -11.70
C LYS A 13 -0.23 -0.39 -11.15
N PRO A 14 0.19 -1.68 -11.11
CA PRO A 14 1.48 -2.08 -10.53
C PRO A 14 2.70 -1.34 -11.10
N ASN A 15 2.69 -1.08 -12.41
CA ASN A 15 3.80 -0.43 -13.11
C ASN A 15 4.04 1.03 -12.70
N ILE A 16 3.05 1.69 -12.09
CA ILE A 16 3.17 3.08 -11.61
C ILE A 16 3.18 3.19 -10.09
N MET A 17 2.99 2.08 -9.36
CA MET A 17 2.85 2.07 -7.90
C MET A 17 4.03 2.73 -7.19
N ILE A 18 5.26 2.33 -7.52
CA ILE A 18 6.46 2.84 -6.86
C ILE A 18 6.64 4.34 -7.11
N LYS A 19 6.41 4.79 -8.36
CA LYS A 19 6.48 6.21 -8.71
C LYS A 19 5.51 7.05 -7.88
N VAL A 20 4.23 6.64 -7.84
CA VAL A 20 3.19 7.37 -7.11
C VAL A 20 3.48 7.40 -5.61
N LEU A 21 3.91 6.28 -5.02
CA LEU A 21 4.25 6.24 -3.60
C LEU A 21 5.43 7.16 -3.28
N SER A 22 6.50 7.12 -4.08
CA SER A 22 7.65 8.00 -3.90
C SER A 22 7.30 9.49 -3.96
N GLU A 23 6.36 9.88 -4.83
CA GLU A 23 5.88 11.28 -4.95
C GLU A 23 5.13 11.75 -3.70
N ILE A 24 4.49 10.85 -2.96
CA ILE A 24 3.69 11.20 -1.77
C ILE A 24 4.40 10.89 -0.44
N THR A 25 5.53 10.16 -0.44
CA THR A 25 6.22 9.70 0.79
C THR A 25 6.49 10.84 1.79
N SER A 26 6.94 11.99 1.31
CA SER A 26 7.24 13.17 2.15
C SER A 26 6.01 13.80 2.79
N SER A 27 4.82 13.54 2.23
CA SER A 27 3.54 14.02 2.72
C SER A 27 2.85 13.05 3.69
N LEU A 28 3.39 11.84 3.89
CA LEU A 28 2.78 10.85 4.79
C LEU A 28 3.28 11.02 6.22
N ASN A 29 2.34 11.07 7.17
CA ASN A 29 2.68 11.01 8.59
C ASN A 29 3.37 9.68 8.91
N LYS A 30 4.24 9.68 9.93
CA LYS A 30 4.98 8.48 10.34
C LYS A 30 4.05 7.33 10.72
N ASP A 31 2.89 7.66 11.29
CA ASP A 31 1.90 6.69 11.74
C ASP A 31 0.90 6.24 10.67
N THR A 32 0.91 6.86 9.48
CA THR A 32 0.01 6.48 8.39
C THR A 32 0.29 5.05 7.95
N LEU A 33 -0.76 4.23 7.91
CA LEU A 33 -0.72 2.88 7.36
C LEU A 33 -0.90 2.92 5.84
N VAL A 34 0.08 2.42 5.09
CA VAL A 34 -0.03 2.25 3.64
C VAL A 34 -0.48 0.83 3.32
N VAL A 35 -1.61 0.70 2.63
CA VAL A 35 -2.16 -0.58 2.16
C VAL A 35 -2.01 -0.67 0.64
N SER A 36 -1.15 -1.56 0.14
CA SER A 36 -0.96 -1.78 -1.29
C SER A 36 -1.83 -2.93 -1.80
N ILE A 37 -2.58 -2.67 -2.87
CA ILE A 37 -3.41 -3.64 -3.60
C ILE A 37 -2.77 -4.07 -4.93
N ALA A 38 -1.60 -3.51 -5.28
CA ALA A 38 -0.94 -3.81 -6.55
C ALA A 38 -0.38 -5.23 -6.62
N ALA A 39 -0.87 -6.01 -7.58
CA ALA A 39 -0.34 -7.32 -7.91
C ALA A 39 1.14 -7.22 -8.36
N GLY A 40 1.96 -8.18 -7.92
CA GLY A 40 3.37 -8.28 -8.33
C GLY A 40 4.33 -7.26 -7.70
N VAL A 41 3.86 -6.35 -6.84
CA VAL A 41 4.73 -5.43 -6.09
C VAL A 41 5.04 -6.02 -4.71
N THR A 42 6.32 -6.24 -4.41
CA THR A 42 6.75 -6.87 -3.15
C THR A 42 6.76 -5.87 -1.99
N LEU A 43 6.69 -6.38 -0.75
CA LEU A 43 6.83 -5.53 0.44
C LEU A 43 8.18 -4.80 0.48
N ASP A 44 9.26 -5.45 0.04
CA ASP A 44 10.58 -4.84 -0.03
C ASP A 44 10.63 -3.69 -1.05
N GLN A 45 9.99 -3.83 -2.22
CA GLN A 45 9.88 -2.72 -3.18
C GLN A 45 9.09 -1.55 -2.59
N LEU A 46 8.01 -1.81 -1.87
CA LEU A 46 7.22 -0.79 -1.19
C LEU A 46 8.01 -0.09 -0.07
N ALA A 47 8.73 -0.86 0.74
CA ALA A 47 9.56 -0.34 1.82
C ALA A 47 10.71 0.53 1.30
N ARG A 48 11.34 0.17 0.18
CA ARG A 48 12.36 1.02 -0.45
C ARG A 48 11.82 2.37 -0.93
N ALA A 49 10.55 2.41 -1.36
CA ALA A 49 9.91 3.65 -1.84
C ALA A 49 9.44 4.56 -0.69
N LEU A 50 8.96 3.96 0.40
CA LEU A 50 8.31 4.66 1.51
C LEU A 50 9.23 4.90 2.72
N GLY A 51 10.27 4.08 2.86
CA GLY A 51 11.09 3.95 4.06
C GLY A 51 10.83 2.62 4.78
N HIS A 52 11.89 2.00 5.30
CA HIS A 52 11.82 0.71 6.00
C HIS A 52 11.16 0.81 7.39
N ASP A 53 11.00 2.01 7.93
CA ASP A 53 10.36 2.29 9.22
C ASP A 53 8.84 2.55 9.13
N ARG A 54 8.25 2.37 7.94
CA ARG A 54 6.82 2.67 7.67
C ARG A 54 5.89 1.48 7.87
N LYS A 55 4.67 1.79 8.36
CA LYS A 55 3.46 0.95 8.39
C LYS A 55 3.00 0.58 6.98
N ILE A 56 3.36 -0.63 6.52
CA ILE A 56 3.01 -1.13 5.19
C ILE A 56 2.32 -2.51 5.31
N VAL A 57 1.17 -2.63 4.65
CA VAL A 57 0.44 -3.87 4.45
C VAL A 57 0.25 -4.09 2.95
N ARG A 58 0.46 -5.32 2.48
CA ARG A 58 0.04 -5.76 1.16
C ARG A 58 -1.24 -6.57 1.31
N ALA A 59 -2.29 -6.16 0.60
CA ALA A 59 -3.59 -6.83 0.55
C ALA A 59 -3.85 -7.26 -0.89
N MET A 60 -4.15 -8.54 -1.13
CA MET A 60 -4.46 -9.08 -2.45
C MET A 60 -5.93 -9.52 -2.49
N PRO A 61 -6.87 -8.58 -2.72
CA PRO A 61 -8.28 -8.90 -2.95
C PRO A 61 -8.47 -9.53 -4.33
N ASN A 62 -9.67 -10.05 -4.57
CA ASN A 62 -10.12 -10.52 -5.88
C ASN A 62 -11.39 -9.78 -6.34
N THR A 63 -11.78 -9.95 -7.61
CA THR A 63 -12.90 -9.24 -8.22
C THR A 63 -14.27 -9.46 -7.56
N PRO A 64 -14.59 -10.61 -6.93
CA PRO A 64 -15.81 -10.78 -6.14
C PRO A 64 -15.97 -9.84 -4.94
N SER A 65 -14.95 -9.06 -4.58
CA SER A 65 -15.06 -7.98 -3.58
C SER A 65 -16.12 -6.95 -3.96
N LEU A 66 -16.42 -6.76 -5.25
CA LEU A 66 -17.48 -5.86 -5.74
C LEU A 66 -18.90 -6.31 -5.32
N VAL A 67 -19.08 -7.58 -4.99
CA VAL A 67 -20.35 -8.19 -4.58
C VAL A 67 -20.30 -8.78 -3.17
N ASN A 68 -19.33 -8.34 -2.35
CA ASN A 68 -19.13 -8.80 -0.97
C ASN A 68 -18.88 -10.32 -0.81
N ALA A 69 -18.39 -10.99 -1.85
CA ALA A 69 -18.03 -12.42 -1.83
C ALA A 69 -16.52 -12.63 -2.05
N GLY A 70 -15.72 -11.61 -1.74
CA GLY A 70 -14.29 -11.58 -1.98
C GLY A 70 -13.48 -12.38 -0.97
N MET A 71 -12.23 -12.67 -1.34
CA MET A 71 -11.19 -13.14 -0.44
C MET A 71 -9.97 -12.25 -0.59
N THR A 72 -9.31 -11.95 0.52
CA THR A 72 -8.14 -11.08 0.56
C THR A 72 -7.02 -11.74 1.34
N SER A 73 -5.89 -12.00 0.68
CA SER A 73 -4.65 -12.37 1.37
C SER A 73 -3.96 -11.11 1.91
N ILE A 74 -3.41 -11.19 3.12
CA ILE A 74 -2.79 -10.05 3.81
C ILE A 74 -1.37 -10.44 4.25
N THR A 75 -0.41 -9.55 4.03
CA THR A 75 0.97 -9.70 4.53
C THR A 75 1.51 -8.33 4.95
N LEU A 76 2.21 -8.28 6.08
CA LEU A 76 2.73 -7.06 6.69
C LEU A 76 4.26 -7.03 6.71
N THR A 77 4.84 -5.83 6.63
CA THR A 77 6.28 -5.61 6.84
C THR A 77 6.64 -5.88 8.30
N ARG A 78 7.84 -6.40 8.55
CA ARG A 78 8.35 -6.67 9.90
C ARG A 78 9.03 -5.42 10.46
N TRP A 79 8.66 -5.03 11.69
CA TRP A 79 9.22 -3.92 12.47
C TRP A 79 10.61 -4.26 13.01
#